data_AF-A0A9X4KZF3-F1
#
_entry.id   AF-A0A9X4KZF3-F1
#
_cell.length_a   1.000
_cell.length_b   1.000
_cell.length_c   1.000
_cell.angle_alpha   90.00
_cell.angle_beta   90.00
_cell.angle_gamma   90.00
#
_symmetry.space_group_name_H-M   'P 1'
#
loop_
_entity.id
_entity.type
_entity.pdbx_description
1 polymer ?
#
loop_
_entity_poly.entity_id
_entity_poly.type
_entity_poly.pdbx_seq_one_letter_code
_entity_poly.pdbx_strand_id
1 'polypeptide(L)'
;MRTAEGADPVAEEVPAEANLEVREDGRAAAKVAGSDGSLPIQSIVPLGENALMLDYANVTGRHLKMKGVSVYRACPLLYRENGFDGNPWDNAVQYKRRIAERAPSASTEGFEAAFRLAVDAVPARIRLAVEQGSRMRLEVNGMTLAPSPSGRWMDRAFAVYDVACALSAGENELKLTAPVFDPLLELEPIYVLGDFSVMPCEAGFRISAGMPRLASGDWTNQGIALLRRAGGIRAGADRGRRTVARVQ
;
A
#
# COMPACT_ATOMS: atom_id res chain seq x y z
N MET A 1 15.30 -35.59 -11.82
CA MET A 1 13.92 -35.98 -12.19
C MET A 1 13.09 -36.12 -10.92
N ARG A 2 12.29 -35.09 -10.62
CA ARG A 2 11.06 -35.12 -9.82
C ARG A 2 10.47 -33.71 -9.93
N THR A 3 9.44 -33.60 -10.76
CA THR A 3 8.61 -32.42 -10.98
C THR A 3 7.69 -32.26 -9.77
N ALA A 4 7.64 -31.06 -9.20
CA ALA A 4 6.58 -30.66 -8.29
C ALA A 4 5.65 -29.74 -9.08
N GLU A 5 4.53 -30.29 -9.54
CA GLU A 5 3.39 -29.50 -10.00
C GLU A 5 2.82 -28.80 -8.76
N GLY A 6 2.97 -27.47 -8.72
CA GLY A 6 2.27 -26.63 -7.75
C GLY A 6 0.82 -26.51 -8.18
N ALA A 7 -0.10 -26.98 -7.34
CA ALA A 7 -1.52 -26.76 -7.52
C ALA A 7 -1.81 -25.25 -7.43
N ASP A 8 -2.55 -24.72 -8.40
CA ASP A 8 -3.13 -23.39 -8.33
C ASP A 8 -4.01 -23.25 -7.06
N PRO A 9 -4.00 -22.11 -6.38
CA PRO A 9 -4.92 -21.86 -5.28
C PRO A 9 -6.34 -21.83 -5.84
N VAL A 10 -7.14 -22.84 -5.47
CA VAL A 10 -8.57 -22.89 -5.76
C VAL A 10 -9.22 -21.73 -5.01
N ALA A 11 -9.69 -20.73 -5.76
CA ALA A 11 -10.51 -19.65 -5.23
C ALA A 11 -11.81 -20.26 -4.70
N GLU A 12 -12.05 -20.14 -3.40
CA GLU A 12 -13.30 -20.57 -2.78
C GLU A 12 -14.39 -19.57 -3.22
N GLU A 13 -15.33 -20.02 -4.06
CA GLU A 13 -16.50 -19.24 -4.45
C GLU A 13 -17.32 -18.93 -3.20
N VAL A 14 -17.41 -17.65 -2.83
CA VAL A 14 -18.37 -17.21 -1.81
C VAL A 14 -19.76 -17.27 -2.46
N PRO A 15 -20.67 -18.15 -1.99
CA PRO A 15 -22.00 -18.29 -2.58
C PRO A 15 -22.75 -16.96 -2.52
N ALA A 16 -23.66 -16.74 -3.47
CA ALA A 16 -24.53 -15.56 -3.54
C ALA A 16 -25.35 -15.35 -2.25
N GLU A 17 -25.49 -16.39 -1.44
CA GLU A 17 -26.07 -16.39 -0.11
C GLU A 17 -24.99 -16.78 0.92
N ALA A 18 -24.27 -15.78 1.42
CA ALA A 18 -23.34 -15.98 2.52
C ALA A 18 -24.05 -15.71 3.85
N ASN A 19 -24.09 -16.72 4.74
CA ASN A 19 -24.52 -16.55 6.14
C ASN A 19 -23.49 -15.68 6.88
N LEU A 20 -23.64 -14.36 6.78
CA LEU A 20 -22.84 -13.40 7.53
C LEU A 20 -23.29 -13.41 9.00
N GLU A 21 -22.45 -13.89 9.90
CA GLU A 21 -22.65 -13.69 11.34
C GLU A 21 -22.58 -12.19 11.67
N VAL A 22 -23.73 -11.59 11.91
CA VAL A 22 -23.84 -10.20 12.35
C VAL A 22 -23.38 -10.11 13.81
N ARG A 23 -22.22 -9.50 14.05
CA ARG A 23 -21.79 -9.10 15.40
C ARG A 23 -22.09 -7.62 15.61
N GLU A 24 -23.19 -7.33 16.31
CA GLU A 24 -23.47 -6.00 16.87
C GLU A 24 -22.60 -5.76 18.12
N ASP A 25 -21.96 -4.60 18.19
CA ASP A 25 -21.23 -4.00 19.32
C ASP A 25 -21.32 -4.72 20.68
N GLY A 26 -20.63 -5.87 20.81
CA GLY A 26 -20.43 -6.58 22.07
C GLY A 26 -21.68 -7.12 22.78
N ARG A 27 -22.86 -7.16 22.15
CA ARG A 27 -24.05 -7.83 22.71
C ARG A 27 -24.71 -8.72 21.67
N ALA A 28 -25.00 -9.96 22.05
CA ALA A 28 -25.65 -10.94 21.19
C ALA A 28 -27.01 -10.40 20.68
N ALA A 29 -27.15 -10.27 19.36
CA ALA A 29 -28.40 -9.89 18.72
C ALA A 29 -29.45 -11.00 18.91
N ALA A 30 -30.69 -10.59 19.21
CA ALA A 30 -31.80 -11.50 19.43
C ALA A 30 -32.15 -12.28 18.15
N LYS A 31 -32.35 -13.59 18.27
CA LYS A 31 -32.82 -14.47 17.18
C LYS A 31 -34.18 -13.98 16.66
N VAL A 32 -34.22 -13.50 15.42
CA VAL A 32 -35.47 -13.29 14.68
C VAL A 32 -35.86 -14.63 14.05
N ALA A 33 -37.02 -15.15 14.41
CA ALA A 33 -37.56 -16.40 13.87
C ALA A 33 -38.27 -16.12 12.53
N GLY A 34 -37.95 -16.90 11.48
CA GLY A 34 -38.84 -17.07 10.32
C GLY A 34 -38.29 -16.77 8.92
N SER A 35 -37.01 -16.47 8.75
CA SER A 35 -36.30 -16.67 7.47
C SER A 35 -35.15 -17.63 7.72
N ASP A 36 -34.59 -18.26 6.69
CA ASP A 36 -33.37 -19.08 6.76
C ASP A 36 -32.11 -18.34 7.29
N GLY A 37 -32.28 -17.15 7.86
CA GLY A 37 -31.21 -16.31 8.40
C GLY A 37 -30.46 -15.52 7.34
N SER A 38 -30.72 -15.76 6.04
CA SER A 38 -30.06 -15.05 4.94
C SER A 38 -30.71 -13.69 4.75
N LEU A 39 -29.93 -12.63 4.96
CA LEU A 39 -30.32 -11.27 4.56
C LEU A 39 -29.71 -11.00 3.18
N PRO A 40 -30.49 -10.53 2.19
CA PRO A 40 -29.94 -10.22 0.88
C PRO A 40 -28.90 -9.11 0.99
N ILE A 41 -27.74 -9.32 0.36
CA ILE A 41 -26.73 -8.28 0.22
C ILE A 41 -27.31 -7.18 -0.65
N GLN A 42 -27.46 -5.97 -0.08
CA GLN A 42 -27.98 -4.83 -0.82
C GLN A 42 -26.88 -4.11 -1.60
N SER A 43 -25.69 -3.98 -0.99
CA SER A 43 -24.53 -3.35 -1.64
C SER A 43 -23.24 -3.74 -0.95
N ILE A 44 -22.17 -3.81 -1.73
CA ILE A 44 -20.81 -3.99 -1.24
C ILE A 44 -20.07 -2.70 -1.55
N VAL A 45 -19.52 -2.06 -0.52
CA VAL A 45 -18.85 -0.78 -0.65
C VAL A 45 -17.52 -0.77 0.09
N PRO A 46 -16.51 -0.09 -0.45
CA PRO A 46 -15.31 0.19 0.32
C PRO A 46 -15.64 0.99 1.60
N LEU A 47 -14.97 0.66 2.70
CA LEU A 47 -15.09 1.33 4.01
C LEU A 47 -14.03 2.43 4.19
N GLY A 48 -13.07 2.50 3.30
CA GLY A 48 -11.99 3.47 3.30
C GLY A 48 -11.35 3.53 1.93
N GLU A 49 -10.34 4.38 1.82
CA GLU A 49 -9.55 4.56 0.62
C GLU A 49 -8.85 3.26 0.19
N ASN A 50 -8.56 3.16 -1.10
CA ASN A 50 -7.69 2.15 -1.64
C ASN A 50 -6.22 2.48 -1.31
N ALA A 51 -5.38 1.45 -1.21
CA ALA A 51 -3.97 1.59 -0.86
C ALA A 51 -3.12 0.69 -1.77
N LEU A 52 -2.42 1.29 -2.73
CA LEU A 52 -1.52 0.61 -3.66
C LEU A 52 -0.07 0.82 -3.22
N MET A 53 0.69 -0.26 -3.06
CA MET A 53 2.13 -0.18 -2.81
C MET A 53 2.91 -0.16 -4.12
N LEU A 54 3.94 0.67 -4.13
CA LEU A 54 4.97 0.70 -5.17
C LEU A 54 6.29 0.28 -4.51
N ASP A 55 6.75 -0.92 -4.86
CA ASP A 55 7.92 -1.57 -4.29
C ASP A 55 9.04 -1.77 -5.32
N TYR A 56 8.90 -1.24 -6.54
CA TYR A 56 9.93 -1.23 -7.58
C TYR A 56 10.31 0.21 -7.96
N ALA A 57 11.61 0.47 -8.05
CA ALA A 57 12.14 1.79 -8.38
C ALA A 57 13.41 1.70 -9.24
N ASN A 58 13.72 2.80 -9.93
CA ASN A 58 15.08 3.07 -10.36
C ASN A 58 15.83 3.68 -9.17
N VAL A 59 16.94 3.08 -8.76
CA VAL A 59 17.68 3.47 -7.56
C VAL A 59 19.08 3.91 -7.94
N THR A 60 19.48 5.08 -7.45
CA THR A 60 20.82 5.63 -7.62
C THR A 60 21.44 5.90 -6.25
N GLY A 61 22.59 5.28 -5.99
CA GLY A 61 23.46 5.57 -4.84
C GLY A 61 24.72 6.30 -5.29
N ARG A 62 25.80 6.16 -4.53
CA ARG A 62 27.10 6.80 -4.82
C ARG A 62 27.78 6.21 -6.06
N HIS A 63 27.79 4.89 -6.17
CA HIS A 63 28.36 4.08 -7.26
C HIS A 63 27.33 3.07 -7.82
N LEU A 64 26.16 2.96 -7.18
CA LEU A 64 25.08 2.09 -7.62
C LEU A 64 24.12 2.81 -8.57
N LYS A 65 23.76 2.14 -9.67
CA LYS A 65 22.65 2.54 -10.54
C LYS A 65 21.87 1.30 -10.96
N MET A 66 20.66 1.17 -10.45
CA MET A 66 19.78 0.03 -10.65
C MET A 66 18.48 0.50 -11.30
N LYS A 67 17.96 -0.25 -12.26
CA LYS A 67 16.71 0.09 -12.95
C LYS A 67 15.64 -0.96 -12.65
N GLY A 68 14.42 -0.52 -12.36
CA GLY A 68 13.27 -1.38 -12.11
C GLY A 68 13.54 -2.48 -11.10
N VAL A 69 14.23 -2.15 -10.00
CA VAL A 69 14.61 -3.12 -8.96
C VAL A 69 13.66 -3.01 -7.78
N SER A 70 13.34 -4.14 -7.16
CA SER A 70 12.59 -4.13 -5.90
C SER A 70 13.37 -3.40 -4.82
N VAL A 71 12.70 -2.53 -4.05
CA VAL A 71 13.30 -1.79 -2.92
C VAL A 71 13.94 -2.73 -1.90
N TYR A 72 13.34 -3.90 -1.66
CA TYR A 72 13.89 -4.95 -0.80
C TYR A 72 15.25 -5.47 -1.31
N ARG A 73 15.45 -5.57 -2.62
CA ARG A 73 16.74 -5.94 -3.20
C ARG A 73 17.74 -4.79 -3.21
N ALA A 74 17.27 -3.56 -3.39
CA ALA A 74 18.10 -2.38 -3.49
C ALA A 74 18.64 -1.92 -2.13
N CYS A 75 17.82 -1.96 -1.08
CA CYS A 75 18.14 -1.41 0.23
C CYS A 75 19.44 -2.00 0.82
N PRO A 76 19.63 -3.34 0.89
CA PRO A 76 20.89 -3.92 1.39
C PRO A 76 22.14 -3.51 0.59
N LEU A 77 21.99 -3.20 -0.70
CA LEU A 77 23.10 -2.75 -1.55
C LEU A 77 23.50 -1.31 -1.23
N LEU A 78 22.53 -0.42 -0.97
CA LEU A 78 22.80 0.94 -0.49
C LEU A 78 23.52 0.93 0.86
N TYR A 79 23.14 0.04 1.77
CA TYR A 79 23.86 -0.16 3.03
C TYR A 79 25.31 -0.63 2.82
N ARG A 80 25.53 -1.58 1.90
CA ARG A 80 26.88 -2.08 1.57
C ARG A 80 27.81 -1.00 1.04
N GLU A 81 27.29 -0.15 0.15
CA GLU A 81 28.03 1.00 -0.38
C GLU A 81 28.46 2.00 0.72
N ASN A 82 27.71 2.05 1.82
CA ASN A 82 27.99 2.89 2.98
C ASN A 82 28.75 2.18 4.12
N GLY A 83 29.28 0.98 3.86
CA GLY A 83 30.20 0.27 4.75
C GLY A 83 29.53 -0.72 5.72
N PHE A 84 28.30 -1.15 5.45
CA PHE A 84 27.60 -2.21 6.18
C PHE A 84 27.68 -3.55 5.42
N ASP A 85 27.37 -4.68 6.06
CA ASP A 85 27.38 -6.00 5.37
C ASP A 85 26.09 -6.24 4.55
N GLY A 86 25.07 -5.43 4.80
CA GLY A 86 23.72 -5.48 4.25
C GLY A 86 22.81 -4.56 5.07
N ASN A 87 21.50 -4.68 4.89
CA ASN A 87 20.54 -3.99 5.75
C ASN A 87 20.62 -4.58 7.18
N PRO A 88 21.04 -3.80 8.20
CA PRO A 88 21.19 -4.33 9.54
C PRO A 88 19.83 -4.65 10.21
N TRP A 89 18.72 -4.11 9.72
CA TRP A 89 17.40 -4.29 10.34
C TRP A 89 16.74 -5.62 9.98
N ASP A 90 17.15 -6.26 8.88
CA ASP A 90 16.58 -7.54 8.43
C ASP A 90 16.96 -8.73 9.33
N ASN A 91 18.15 -8.68 9.96
CA ASN A 91 18.75 -9.87 10.58
C ASN A 91 19.48 -9.62 11.91
N ALA A 92 19.49 -8.39 12.44
CA ALA A 92 20.23 -8.08 13.66
C ALA A 92 19.32 -7.94 14.89
N VAL A 93 19.65 -8.69 15.95
CA VAL A 93 19.19 -8.36 17.30
C VAL A 93 20.03 -7.17 17.79
N GLN A 94 19.41 -6.00 17.91
CA GLN A 94 20.11 -4.80 18.36
C GLN A 94 20.46 -4.89 19.85
N TYR A 95 21.75 -4.80 20.19
CA TYR A 95 22.21 -4.53 21.56
C TYR A 95 22.38 -3.02 21.76
N LYS A 96 21.59 -2.45 22.68
CA LYS A 96 21.56 -1.00 22.98
C LYS A 96 21.35 -0.15 21.72
N ARG A 97 22.31 0.71 21.36
CA ARG A 97 22.24 1.63 20.20
C ARG A 97 23.33 1.38 19.15
N ARG A 98 23.98 0.22 19.21
CA ARG A 98 25.19 -0.07 18.41
C ARG A 98 24.99 0.07 16.90
N ILE A 99 23.79 -0.26 16.39
CA ILE A 99 23.47 -0.17 14.96
C ILE A 99 22.98 1.25 14.63
N ALA A 100 22.02 1.76 15.40
CA ALA A 100 21.46 3.10 15.23
C ALA A 100 22.51 4.23 15.30
N GLU A 101 23.53 4.11 16.16
CA GLU A 101 24.61 5.10 16.32
C GLU A 101 25.86 4.73 15.49
N ARG A 102 25.80 3.69 14.64
CA ARG A 102 26.92 3.33 13.78
C ARG A 102 27.05 4.37 12.66
N ALA A 103 28.07 5.23 12.78
CA ALA A 103 28.44 6.10 11.69
C ALA A 103 28.77 5.28 10.42
N PRO A 104 28.33 5.70 9.23
CA PRO A 104 28.81 5.15 7.98
C PRO A 104 30.34 5.23 7.92
N SER A 105 30.99 4.13 7.55
CA SER A 105 32.46 4.09 7.51
C SER A 105 33.03 4.47 6.14
N ALA A 106 32.18 4.62 5.12
CA ALA A 106 32.60 4.84 3.73
C ALA A 106 32.12 6.17 3.13
N SER A 107 30.86 6.54 3.34
CA SER A 107 30.27 7.78 2.84
C SER A 107 29.03 8.16 3.64
N THR A 108 28.63 9.42 3.56
CA THR A 108 27.31 9.90 4.01
C THR A 108 26.46 10.39 2.85
N GLU A 109 26.91 10.20 1.59
CA GLU A 109 26.09 10.50 0.41
C GLU A 109 24.81 9.65 0.45
N GLY A 110 23.66 10.30 0.28
CA GLY A 110 22.37 9.63 0.30
C GLY A 110 22.07 8.87 -0.98
N PHE A 111 20.78 8.79 -1.31
CA PHE A 111 20.31 8.02 -2.45
C PHE A 111 19.08 8.67 -3.09
N GLU A 112 18.80 8.26 -4.32
CA GLU A 112 17.58 8.58 -5.04
C GLU A 112 16.83 7.31 -5.42
N ALA A 113 15.51 7.33 -5.27
CA ALA A 113 14.62 6.28 -5.74
C ALA A 113 13.48 6.90 -6.55
N ALA A 114 13.42 6.55 -7.84
CA ALA A 114 12.38 7.00 -8.77
C ALA A 114 11.40 5.85 -9.05
N PHE A 115 10.20 5.96 -8.49
CA PHE A 115 9.08 5.06 -8.69
C PHE A 115 8.25 5.50 -9.90
N ARG A 116 7.54 4.55 -10.50
CA ARG A 116 6.65 4.80 -11.64
C ARG A 116 5.21 4.50 -11.26
N LEU A 117 4.30 5.37 -11.69
CA LEU A 117 2.87 5.24 -11.48
C LEU A 117 2.12 5.55 -12.77
N ALA A 118 1.46 4.55 -13.33
CA ALA A 118 0.56 4.71 -14.46
C ALA A 118 -0.81 5.21 -13.99
N VAL A 119 -1.33 6.27 -14.61
CA VAL A 119 -2.60 6.91 -14.26
C VAL A 119 -3.46 7.08 -15.51
N ASP A 120 -4.64 6.46 -15.56
CA ASP A 120 -5.59 6.69 -16.65
C ASP A 120 -6.28 8.06 -16.48
N ALA A 121 -6.77 8.32 -15.27
CA ALA A 121 -7.43 9.55 -14.89
C ALA A 121 -7.06 9.88 -13.44
N VAL A 122 -6.61 11.11 -13.19
CA VAL A 122 -6.15 11.54 -11.86
C VAL A 122 -7.33 11.59 -10.90
N PRO A 123 -7.32 10.82 -9.79
CA PRO A 123 -8.38 10.88 -8.80
C PRO A 123 -8.36 12.23 -8.05
N ALA A 124 -9.54 12.77 -7.73
CA ALA A 124 -9.65 14.02 -6.97
C ALA A 124 -9.07 13.92 -5.54
N ARG A 125 -9.10 12.70 -4.97
CA ARG A 125 -8.51 12.38 -3.67
C ARG A 125 -7.44 11.33 -3.89
N ILE A 126 -6.20 11.77 -4.00
CA ILE A 126 -5.04 10.91 -4.12
C ILE A 126 -3.87 11.48 -3.32
N ARG A 127 -3.28 10.64 -2.49
CA ARG A 127 -2.19 10.97 -1.58
C ARG A 127 -1.09 9.94 -1.73
N LEU A 128 0.12 10.34 -1.34
CA LEU A 128 1.25 9.42 -1.19
C LEU A 128 1.63 9.35 0.28
N ALA A 129 1.83 8.16 0.82
CA ALA A 129 2.42 7.93 2.13
C ALA A 129 3.83 7.35 1.97
N VAL A 130 4.79 7.98 2.65
CA VAL A 130 6.22 7.66 2.57
C VAL A 130 6.75 7.51 3.99
N GLU A 131 7.29 6.33 4.32
CA GLU A 131 7.94 6.09 5.60
C GLU A 131 9.19 6.96 5.73
N GLN A 132 9.37 7.61 6.88
CA GLN A 132 10.44 8.58 7.14
C GLN A 132 10.47 9.74 6.12
N GLY A 133 9.38 9.99 5.38
CA GLY A 133 9.36 10.96 4.28
C GLY A 133 9.69 12.40 4.69
N SER A 134 9.51 12.76 5.97
CA SER A 134 9.95 14.06 6.51
C SER A 134 11.47 14.27 6.48
N ARG A 135 12.27 13.20 6.30
CA ARG A 135 13.73 13.21 6.16
C ARG A 135 14.17 13.15 4.70
N MET A 136 13.24 13.04 3.76
CA MET A 136 13.48 12.96 2.32
C MET A 136 12.80 14.11 1.59
N ARG A 137 13.25 14.37 0.36
CA ARG A 137 12.54 15.24 -0.58
C ARG A 137 11.75 14.40 -1.56
N LEU A 138 10.47 14.72 -1.73
CA LEU A 138 9.60 14.14 -2.75
C LEU A 138 9.45 15.11 -3.92
N GLU A 139 9.69 14.61 -5.13
CA GLU A 139 9.33 15.25 -6.38
C GLU A 139 8.37 14.36 -7.16
N VAL A 140 7.28 14.94 -7.68
CA VAL A 140 6.33 14.25 -8.57
C VAL A 140 6.35 14.97 -9.90
N ASN A 141 6.77 14.29 -10.97
CA ASN A 141 6.96 14.88 -12.30
C ASN A 141 7.81 16.18 -12.28
N GLY A 142 8.83 16.22 -11.42
CA GLY A 142 9.70 17.38 -11.21
C GLY A 142 9.14 18.47 -10.29
N MET A 143 7.89 18.37 -9.84
CA MET A 143 7.32 19.29 -8.83
C MET A 143 7.66 18.80 -7.42
N THR A 144 8.43 19.59 -6.67
CA THR A 144 8.71 19.29 -5.26
C THR A 144 7.48 19.49 -4.39
N LEU A 145 7.16 18.50 -3.56
CA LEU A 145 6.00 18.53 -2.67
C LEU A 145 6.43 18.51 -1.20
N ALA A 146 5.68 19.25 -0.37
CA ALA A 146 5.83 19.23 1.08
C ALA A 146 4.81 18.27 1.71
N PRO A 147 5.16 17.58 2.81
CA PRO A 147 4.22 16.73 3.50
C PRO A 147 3.10 17.57 4.15
N SER A 148 1.90 17.00 4.18
CA SER A 148 0.75 17.57 4.89
C SER A 148 1.03 17.61 6.40
N PRO A 149 0.92 18.77 7.07
CA PRO A 149 1.22 18.90 8.51
C PRO A 149 0.40 17.99 9.43
N SER A 150 -0.83 17.68 9.02
CA SER A 150 -1.76 16.81 9.75
C SER A 150 -1.87 15.40 9.15
N GLY A 151 -1.16 15.14 8.04
CA GLY A 151 -1.19 13.88 7.34
C GLY A 151 -0.49 12.78 8.12
N ARG A 152 -1.21 11.71 8.43
CA ARG A 152 -0.67 10.49 9.04
C ARG A 152 -1.33 9.28 8.38
N TRP A 153 -0.58 8.20 8.23
CA TRP A 153 -1.09 6.93 7.74
C TRP A 153 -0.30 5.79 8.39
N MET A 154 -1.01 4.76 8.85
CA MET A 154 -0.46 3.60 9.58
C MET A 154 0.21 3.93 10.93
N ASP A 155 1.33 4.67 10.95
CA ASP A 155 2.04 5.08 12.16
C ASP A 155 2.57 6.54 12.07
N ARG A 156 3.47 6.91 13.00
CA ARG A 156 3.99 8.28 13.11
C ARG A 156 5.17 8.59 12.17
N ALA A 157 5.86 7.57 11.65
CA ALA A 157 6.99 7.72 10.75
C ALA A 157 6.56 8.06 9.32
N PHE A 158 5.33 7.74 8.93
CA PHE A 158 4.80 8.10 7.62
C PHE A 158 4.50 9.59 7.50
N ALA A 159 5.11 10.21 6.49
CA ALA A 159 4.72 11.51 5.97
C ALA A 159 3.72 11.30 4.83
N VAL A 160 2.65 12.10 4.80
CA VAL A 160 1.61 11.99 3.77
C VAL A 160 1.59 13.26 2.92
N TYR A 161 1.53 13.10 1.61
CA TYR A 161 1.58 14.17 0.61
C TYR A 161 0.27 14.16 -0.21
N ASP A 162 -0.32 15.32 -0.43
CA ASP A 162 -1.32 15.45 -1.49
C ASP A 162 -0.58 15.56 -2.83
N VAL A 163 -0.92 14.68 -3.77
CA VAL A 163 -0.22 14.56 -5.06
C VAL A 163 -1.13 14.85 -6.26
N ALA A 164 -2.41 15.16 -6.02
CA ALA A 164 -3.40 15.33 -7.09
C ALA A 164 -2.99 16.40 -8.11
N CYS A 165 -2.41 17.51 -7.65
CA CYS A 165 -2.00 18.62 -8.50
C CYS A 165 -0.72 18.37 -9.31
N ALA A 166 0.06 17.35 -8.96
CA ALA A 166 1.33 17.05 -9.59
C ALA A 166 1.25 15.84 -10.56
N LEU A 167 0.18 15.05 -10.47
CA LEU A 167 -0.06 13.92 -11.36
C LEU A 167 -0.73 14.34 -12.67
N SER A 168 -0.49 13.56 -13.72
CA SER A 168 -1.14 13.65 -15.02
C SER A 168 -1.57 12.27 -15.51
N ALA A 169 -2.46 12.22 -16.51
CA ALA A 169 -2.73 10.98 -17.22
C ALA A 169 -1.45 10.47 -17.93
N GLY A 170 -1.27 9.14 -17.97
CA GLY A 170 -0.08 8.46 -18.45
C GLY A 170 0.89 8.08 -17.32
N GLU A 171 2.17 7.98 -17.67
CA GLU A 171 3.25 7.63 -16.75
C GLU A 171 3.67 8.83 -15.90
N ASN A 172 3.76 8.61 -14.58
CA ASN A 172 4.22 9.60 -13.63
C ASN A 172 5.47 9.09 -12.93
N GLU A 173 6.42 9.99 -12.66
CA GLU A 173 7.62 9.70 -11.88
C GLU A 173 7.49 10.29 -10.48
N LEU A 174 7.64 9.44 -9.47
CA LEU A 174 7.66 9.81 -8.05
C LEU A 174 9.08 9.59 -7.54
N LYS A 175 9.84 10.67 -7.39
CA LYS A 175 11.26 10.62 -7.00
C LYS A 175 11.42 11.01 -5.55
N LEU A 176 11.99 10.10 -4.76
CA LEU A 176 12.46 10.35 -3.41
C LEU A 176 13.97 10.57 -3.44
N THR A 177 14.42 11.62 -2.76
CA THR A 177 15.85 11.91 -2.54
C THR A 177 16.13 11.96 -1.05
N ALA A 178 16.90 11.01 -0.56
CA ALA A 178 17.55 11.09 0.74
C ALA A 178 18.85 11.89 0.56
N PRO A 179 19.01 13.06 1.20
CA PRO A 179 20.18 13.91 0.99
C PRO A 179 21.46 13.32 1.60
N VAL A 180 21.30 12.54 2.66
CA VAL A 180 22.38 11.94 3.44
C VAL A 180 21.98 10.51 3.77
N PHE A 181 22.92 9.58 3.67
CA PHE A 181 22.71 8.22 4.14
C PHE A 181 22.70 8.19 5.67
N ASP A 182 21.67 7.57 6.23
CA ASP A 182 21.49 7.39 7.65
C ASP A 182 21.03 5.95 7.88
N PRO A 183 21.64 5.19 8.81
CA PRO A 183 21.22 3.83 9.08
C PRO A 183 19.79 3.70 9.58
N LEU A 184 19.10 4.77 9.96
CA LEU A 184 17.67 4.78 10.33
C LEU A 184 16.77 5.23 9.16
N LEU A 185 17.32 5.39 7.96
CA LEU A 185 16.62 5.86 6.77
C LEU A 185 16.68 4.79 5.67
N GLU A 186 15.94 3.72 5.89
CA GLU A 186 15.79 2.63 4.93
C GLU A 186 15.06 3.08 3.65
N LEU A 187 15.43 2.49 2.51
CA LEU A 187 14.63 2.60 1.30
C LEU A 187 13.48 1.58 1.39
N GLU A 188 12.29 2.10 1.62
CA GLU A 188 11.05 1.33 1.77
C GLU A 188 10.10 1.53 0.57
N PRO A 189 9.09 0.66 0.39
CA PRO A 189 7.99 0.91 -0.54
C PRO A 189 7.24 2.20 -0.20
N ILE A 190 6.64 2.81 -1.22
CA ILE A 190 5.73 3.95 -1.05
C ILE A 190 4.29 3.54 -1.33
N TYR A 191 3.33 4.25 -0.73
CA TYR A 191 1.92 3.87 -0.82
C TYR A 191 1.08 4.98 -1.42
N VAL A 192 0.38 4.68 -2.51
CA VAL A 192 -0.63 5.54 -3.11
C VAL A 192 -1.96 5.27 -2.43
N LEU A 193 -2.58 6.32 -1.87
CA LEU A 193 -3.80 6.26 -1.09
C LEU A 193 -4.89 7.10 -1.74
N GLY A 194 -6.12 6.62 -1.81
CA GLY A 194 -7.22 7.45 -2.30
C GLY A 194 -8.41 6.69 -2.86
N ASP A 195 -9.28 7.44 -3.53
CA ASP A 195 -10.51 6.93 -4.12
C ASP A 195 -10.28 6.55 -5.58
N PHE A 196 -9.61 5.42 -5.79
CA PHE A 196 -9.23 4.92 -7.11
C PHE A 196 -9.41 3.40 -7.22
N SER A 197 -9.57 2.93 -8.45
CA SER A 197 -9.47 1.53 -8.82
C SER A 197 -8.10 1.21 -9.40
N VAL A 198 -7.58 0.01 -9.16
CA VAL A 198 -6.37 -0.49 -9.81
C VAL A 198 -6.71 -1.43 -10.96
N MET A 199 -5.89 -1.44 -12.02
CA MET A 199 -5.94 -2.46 -13.07
C MET A 199 -4.53 -3.02 -13.30
N PRO A 200 -4.37 -4.36 -13.38
CA PRO A 200 -3.08 -4.95 -13.70
C PRO A 200 -2.64 -4.53 -15.11
N CYS A 201 -1.35 -4.31 -15.27
CA CYS A 201 -0.70 -4.01 -16.55
C CYS A 201 0.41 -5.03 -16.82
N GLU A 202 1.08 -4.93 -17.97
CA GLU A 202 2.24 -5.78 -18.29
C GLU A 202 3.29 -5.75 -17.18
N ALA A 203 3.50 -4.58 -16.57
CA ALA A 203 4.29 -4.40 -15.37
C ALA A 203 3.52 -3.56 -14.35
N GLY A 204 3.23 -4.15 -13.19
CA GLY A 204 2.59 -3.46 -12.07
C GLY A 204 1.11 -3.14 -12.32
N PHE A 205 0.69 -1.96 -11.87
CA PHE A 205 -0.72 -1.52 -11.87
C PHE A 205 -0.84 -0.11 -12.40
N ARG A 206 -1.97 0.16 -13.08
CA ARG A 206 -2.43 1.51 -13.37
C ARG A 206 -3.61 1.87 -12.49
N ILE A 207 -3.72 3.15 -12.13
CA ILE A 207 -4.86 3.66 -11.36
C ILE A 207 -5.83 4.42 -12.26
N SER A 208 -7.11 4.34 -11.94
CA SER A 208 -8.16 5.15 -12.56
C SER A 208 -9.04 5.78 -11.50
N ALA A 209 -9.60 6.96 -11.81
CA ALA A 209 -10.38 7.75 -10.88
C ALA A 209 -11.69 7.05 -10.47
N GLY A 210 -11.99 7.08 -9.17
CA GLY A 210 -13.22 6.55 -8.59
C GLY A 210 -13.04 5.15 -8.00
N MET A 211 -13.83 4.87 -6.97
CA MET A 211 -13.84 3.54 -6.36
C MET A 211 -14.59 2.54 -7.26
N PRO A 212 -14.11 1.29 -7.35
CA PRO A 212 -14.79 0.27 -8.12
C PRO A 212 -16.14 -0.09 -7.48
N ARG A 213 -17.09 -0.52 -8.32
CA ARG A 213 -18.29 -1.20 -7.84
C ARG A 213 -17.92 -2.64 -7.51
N LEU A 214 -18.14 -3.04 -6.26
CA LEU A 214 -17.81 -4.37 -5.79
C LEU A 214 -19.03 -5.30 -5.88
N ALA A 215 -18.78 -6.51 -6.32
CA ALA A 215 -19.66 -7.67 -6.24
C ALA A 215 -19.09 -8.67 -5.21
N SER A 216 -19.81 -9.75 -4.92
CA SER A 216 -19.27 -10.85 -4.13
C SER A 216 -18.07 -11.50 -4.84
N GLY A 217 -17.24 -12.22 -4.10
CA GLY A 217 -16.04 -12.90 -4.62
C GLY A 217 -14.76 -12.08 -4.46
N ASP A 218 -13.74 -12.42 -5.26
CA ASP A 218 -12.40 -11.83 -5.17
C ASP A 218 -12.38 -10.37 -5.63
N TRP A 219 -12.10 -9.46 -4.70
CA TRP A 219 -12.05 -8.02 -4.97
C TRP A 219 -10.74 -7.54 -5.60
N THR A 220 -9.69 -8.36 -5.61
CA THR A 220 -8.43 -7.98 -6.26
C THR A 220 -8.61 -7.84 -7.78
N ASN A 221 -9.44 -8.71 -8.36
CA ASN A 221 -9.88 -8.65 -9.75
C ASN A 221 -10.96 -7.59 -10.03
N GLN A 222 -11.42 -6.90 -8.98
CA GLN A 222 -12.44 -5.85 -9.07
C GLN A 222 -11.85 -4.46 -8.78
N GLY A 223 -10.52 -4.33 -8.84
CA GLY A 223 -9.83 -3.04 -8.74
C GLY A 223 -9.54 -2.55 -7.33
N ILE A 224 -9.58 -3.44 -6.34
CA ILE A 224 -9.06 -3.18 -4.99
C ILE A 224 -7.62 -3.68 -4.89
N ALA A 225 -6.72 -2.85 -4.38
CA ALA A 225 -5.34 -3.26 -4.16
C ALA A 225 -5.22 -4.16 -2.92
N LEU A 226 -4.26 -5.10 -2.96
CA LEU A 226 -4.10 -6.16 -1.96
C LEU A 226 -3.81 -5.64 -0.53
N LEU A 227 -3.24 -4.45 -0.39
CA LEU A 227 -2.85 -3.86 0.91
C LEU A 227 -4.00 -3.18 1.68
N ARG A 228 -5.23 -3.38 1.24
CA ARG A 228 -6.38 -2.81 1.92
C ARG A 228 -6.66 -3.55 3.23
N ARG A 229 -6.77 -2.81 4.34
CA ARG A 229 -7.35 -3.30 5.59
C ARG A 229 -8.88 -3.22 5.52
N ALA A 230 -9.52 -4.39 5.41
CA ALA A 230 -10.95 -4.66 5.52
C ALA A 230 -11.89 -4.01 4.48
N GLY A 231 -12.67 -4.86 3.80
CA GLY A 231 -13.88 -4.48 3.07
C GLY A 231 -15.14 -4.62 3.93
N GLY A 232 -16.19 -3.89 3.55
CA GLY A 232 -17.46 -3.91 4.24
C GLY A 232 -18.58 -4.28 3.28
N ILE A 233 -19.50 -5.10 3.77
CA ILE A 233 -20.76 -5.42 3.11
C ILE A 233 -21.86 -4.65 3.85
N ARG A 234 -22.72 -3.95 3.10
CA ARG A 234 -23.97 -3.43 3.62
C ARG A 234 -25.08 -4.41 3.26
N ALA A 235 -25.54 -5.15 4.26
CA ALA A 235 -26.74 -5.98 4.18
C ALA A 235 -27.88 -5.24 4.88
N GLY A 236 -29.03 -5.14 4.23
CA GLY A 236 -30.20 -4.46 4.78
C GLY A 236 -31.45 -5.30 4.57
N ALA A 237 -32.25 -5.44 5.62
CA ALA A 237 -33.65 -5.82 5.52
C ALA A 237 -34.49 -4.55 5.45
N ASP A 238 -35.53 -4.54 4.61
CA ASP A 238 -36.47 -3.43 4.44
C ASP A 238 -37.38 -3.22 5.67
N ARG A 239 -36.80 -2.79 6.80
CA ARG A 239 -37.50 -2.38 8.03
C ARG A 239 -36.79 -1.26 8.80
N GLY A 240 -36.15 -0.32 8.10
CA GLY A 240 -35.60 0.90 8.72
C GLY A 240 -34.34 0.73 9.59
N ARG A 241 -33.74 -0.48 9.67
CA ARG A 241 -32.45 -0.73 10.32
C ARG A 241 -31.37 -1.05 9.28
N ARG A 242 -30.26 -0.32 9.34
CA ARG A 242 -29.10 -0.48 8.45
C ARG A 242 -28.01 -1.24 9.22
N THR A 243 -27.57 -2.37 8.69
CA THR A 243 -26.51 -3.18 9.30
C THR A 243 -25.28 -3.17 8.39
N VAL A 244 -24.10 -2.95 8.96
CA VAL A 244 -22.82 -3.02 8.23
C VAL A 244 -22.08 -4.26 8.75
N ALA A 245 -21.86 -5.24 7.88
CA ALA A 245 -21.01 -6.38 8.16
C ALA A 245 -19.60 -6.09 7.62
N ARG A 246 -18.56 -6.39 8.39
CA ARG A 246 -17.18 -6.34 7.90
C ARG A 246 -16.77 -7.75 7.49
N VAL A 247 -16.19 -7.87 6.30
CA VAL A 247 -15.51 -9.11 5.91
C VAL A 247 -14.06 -8.92 6.33
N GLN A 248 -13.61 -9.75 7.27
CA GLN A 248 -12.21 -9.79 7.74
C GLN A 248 -11.36 -10.60 6.79
#